data_AF-A0A2D7KTG6-F1
#
_entry.id   AF-A0A2D7KTG6-F1
#
_cell.length_a   1.000
_cell.length_b   1.000
_cell.length_c   1.000
_cell.angle_alpha   90.00
_cell.angle_beta   90.00
_cell.angle_gamma   90.00
#
_symmetry.space_group_name_H-M   'P 1'
#
loop_
_entity.id
_entity.type
_entity.pdbx_description
1 polymer ?
#
loop_
_entity_poly.entity_id
_entity_poly.type
_entity_poly.pdbx_seq_one_letter_code
_entity_poly.pdbx_strand_id
1 'polypeptide(L)'
;MRLLAKFLVFCLVIWLLIVSITSLFGVSIQFPFTIIEQGELPFHRMQTLRIALFLTLAFYGLQFVLGLSKEVYPISFVKIYIFNMCIVGLVIFYTLDAPKEEYLVLAFWLAFLFIINIATTSRYRRLFKKM
;
A
#
# COMPACT_ATOMS: atom_id res chain seq x y z
N MET A 1 6.24 7.90 -20.22
CA MET A 1 6.33 6.97 -19.07
C MET A 1 6.66 7.65 -17.74
N ARG A 2 7.83 8.30 -17.54
CA ARG A 2 8.20 8.85 -16.22
C ARG A 2 7.33 9.98 -15.70
N LEU A 3 6.95 10.91 -16.58
CA LEU A 3 6.15 12.08 -16.21
C LEU A 3 4.73 11.65 -15.82
N LEU A 4 4.15 10.74 -16.61
CA LEU A 4 2.89 10.07 -16.30
C LEU A 4 2.93 9.33 -14.95
N ALA A 5 3.96 8.53 -14.69
CA ALA A 5 4.06 7.80 -13.42
C ALA A 5 4.19 8.74 -12.20
N LYS A 6 4.96 9.83 -12.33
CA LYS A 6 5.04 10.86 -11.27
C LYS A 6 3.69 11.54 -11.05
N PHE A 7 2.98 11.86 -12.11
CA PHE A 7 1.65 12.45 -12.05
C PHE A 7 0.64 11.51 -11.37
N LEU A 8 0.63 10.22 -11.73
CA LEU A 8 -0.22 9.21 -11.10
C LEU A 8 0.07 9.06 -9.60
N VAL A 9 1.36 9.01 -9.22
CA VAL A 9 1.75 8.97 -7.81
C VAL A 9 1.34 10.24 -7.08
N PHE A 10 1.48 11.42 -7.72
CA PHE A 10 1.05 12.69 -7.15
C PHE A 10 -0.46 12.74 -6.90
N CYS A 11 -1.28 12.34 -7.88
CA CYS A 11 -2.72 12.21 -7.72
C CYS A 11 -3.08 11.25 -6.58
N LEU A 12 -2.37 10.11 -6.47
CA LEU A 12 -2.62 9.18 -5.38
C LEU A 12 -2.24 9.78 -4.02
N VAL A 13 -1.13 10.51 -3.91
CA VAL A 13 -0.74 11.16 -2.65
C VAL A 13 -1.82 12.16 -2.22
N ILE A 14 -2.32 12.99 -3.13
CA ILE A 14 -3.43 13.91 -2.84
C ILE A 14 -4.66 13.13 -2.38
N TRP A 15 -5.03 12.07 -3.10
CA TRP A 15 -6.16 11.22 -2.74
C TRP A 15 -6.01 10.62 -1.33
N LEU A 16 -4.85 10.06 -1.01
CA LEU A 16 -4.58 9.47 0.31
C LEU A 16 -4.67 10.51 1.42
N LEU A 17 -4.17 11.72 1.20
CA LEU A 17 -4.30 12.81 2.16
C LEU A 17 -5.75 13.20 2.39
N ILE A 18 -6.55 13.34 1.32
CA ILE A 18 -7.98 13.65 1.42
C ILE A 18 -8.70 12.58 2.25
N VAL A 19 -8.58 11.31 1.88
CA VAL A 19 -9.25 10.19 2.58
C VAL A 19 -8.82 10.10 4.04
N SER A 20 -7.54 10.35 4.32
CA SER A 20 -7.03 10.31 5.70
C SER A 20 -7.60 11.45 6.55
N ILE A 21 -7.64 12.67 6.00
CA ILE A 21 -8.18 13.85 6.68
C ILE A 21 -9.68 13.68 6.92
N THR A 22 -10.46 13.27 5.92
CA THR A 22 -11.91 13.08 6.07
C THR A 22 -12.23 12.00 7.11
N SER A 23 -11.41 10.95 7.19
CA SER A 23 -11.58 9.89 8.18
C SER A 23 -11.43 10.40 9.62
N LEU A 24 -10.63 11.46 9.86
CA LEU A 24 -10.51 12.09 11.18
C LEU A 24 -11.77 12.88 11.58
N PHE A 25 -12.59 13.27 10.59
CA PHE A 25 -13.88 13.95 10.80
C PHE A 25 -15.06 12.97 10.77
N GLY A 26 -14.82 11.66 10.87
CA GLY A 26 -15.88 10.64 10.88
C GLY A 26 -16.48 10.32 9.51
N VAL A 27 -15.85 10.79 8.42
CA VAL A 27 -16.26 10.51 7.04
C VAL A 27 -15.27 9.53 6.40
N SER A 28 -15.72 8.30 6.17
CA SER A 28 -14.90 7.28 5.52
C SER A 28 -15.17 7.25 4.02
N ILE A 29 -14.12 7.39 3.22
CA ILE A 29 -14.19 7.21 1.78
C ILE A 29 -13.60 5.84 1.44
N GLN A 30 -14.47 4.92 1.04
CA GLN A 30 -14.11 3.56 0.69
C GLN A 30 -13.96 3.40 -0.81
N PHE A 31 -13.07 2.50 -1.21
CA PHE A 31 -12.91 2.13 -2.60
C PHE A 31 -14.20 1.45 -3.13
N PRO A 32 -14.66 1.73 -4.36
CA PRO A 32 -14.04 2.65 -5.32
C PRO A 32 -14.25 4.14 -4.99
N PHE A 33 -15.46 4.56 -4.60
CA PHE A 33 -15.76 5.95 -4.20
C PHE A 33 -17.01 6.02 -3.30
N THR A 34 -17.15 5.09 -2.37
CA THR A 34 -18.31 5.03 -1.47
C THR A 34 -18.05 5.89 -0.25
N ILE A 35 -18.87 6.92 -0.05
CA ILE A 35 -18.81 7.78 1.14
C ILE A 35 -19.70 7.16 2.21
N ILE A 36 -19.13 6.89 3.37
CA ILE A 36 -19.85 6.36 4.52
C ILE A 36 -19.67 7.33 5.67
N GLU A 37 -20.78 7.94 6.09
CA GLU A 37 -20.86 8.75 7.29
C GLU A 37 -21.11 7.83 8.49
N GLN A 38 -20.23 7.85 9.48
CA GLN A 38 -20.38 7.09 10.74
C GLN A 38 -20.53 5.57 10.61
N GLY A 39 -20.04 4.95 9.51
CA GLY A 39 -20.06 3.50 9.34
C GLY A 39 -18.73 2.83 9.68
N GLU A 40 -18.81 1.61 10.21
CA GLU A 40 -17.64 0.79 10.49
C GLU A 40 -16.97 0.33 9.20
N LEU A 41 -15.64 0.42 9.14
CA LEU A 41 -14.89 -0.25 8.08
C LEU A 41 -15.07 -1.77 8.22
N PRO A 42 -15.27 -2.52 7.12
CA PRO A 42 -15.37 -3.97 7.20
C PRO A 42 -14.17 -4.58 7.92
N PHE A 43 -14.43 -5.51 8.84
CA PHE A 43 -13.43 -6.08 9.73
C PHE A 43 -12.25 -6.70 8.97
N HIS A 44 -12.51 -7.41 7.88
CA HIS A 44 -11.47 -8.01 7.03
C HIS A 44 -10.49 -6.97 6.46
N ARG A 45 -10.95 -5.75 6.15
CA ARG A 45 -10.07 -4.66 5.68
C ARG A 45 -9.17 -4.16 6.81
N MET A 46 -9.74 -3.91 7.98
CA MET A 46 -8.99 -3.44 9.16
C MET A 46 -7.93 -4.46 9.60
N GLN A 47 -8.31 -5.74 9.68
CA GLN A 47 -7.41 -6.81 10.05
C GLN A 47 -6.28 -6.98 9.03
N THR A 48 -6.58 -6.81 7.73
CA THR A 48 -5.58 -6.82 6.65
C THR A 48 -4.54 -5.73 6.84
N LEU A 49 -4.97 -4.48 7.06
CA LEU A 49 -4.06 -3.35 7.26
C LEU A 49 -3.15 -3.58 8.48
N ARG A 50 -3.73 -4.04 9.59
CA ARG A 50 -2.99 -4.31 10.84
C ARG A 50 -1.92 -5.38 10.64
N ILE A 51 -2.27 -6.55 10.09
CA ILE A 51 -1.34 -7.66 9.93
C ILE A 51 -0.28 -7.34 8.86
N ALA A 52 -0.66 -6.66 7.78
CA ALA A 52 0.28 -6.21 6.75
C ALA A 52 1.33 -5.24 7.30
N LEU A 53 0.92 -4.29 8.16
CA LEU A 53 1.83 -3.39 8.83
C LEU A 53 2.80 -4.17 9.72
N PHE A 54 2.30 -5.09 10.55
CA PHE A 54 3.13 -5.91 11.43
C PHE A 54 4.14 -6.75 10.66
N LEU A 55 3.72 -7.39 9.57
CA LEU A 55 4.61 -8.18 8.72
C LEU A 55 5.69 -7.32 8.06
N THR A 56 5.34 -6.10 7.67
CA THR A 56 6.30 -5.14 7.10
C THR A 56 7.31 -4.68 8.13
N LEU A 57 6.87 -4.35 9.34
CA LEU A 57 7.75 -3.99 10.45
C LEU A 57 8.65 -5.16 10.84
N ALA A 58 8.12 -6.39 10.90
CA ALA A 58 8.89 -7.59 11.16
C ALA A 58 9.95 -7.83 10.08
N PHE A 59 9.62 -7.65 8.79
CA PHE A 59 10.56 -7.79 7.68
C PHE A 59 11.77 -6.83 7.80
N TYR A 60 11.53 -5.57 8.15
CA TYR A 60 12.60 -4.59 8.35
C TYR A 60 13.33 -4.76 9.68
N GLY A 61 12.60 -5.07 10.76
CA GLY A 61 13.18 -5.34 12.07
C GLY A 61 14.11 -6.57 12.04
N LEU A 62 13.74 -7.61 11.30
CA LEU A 62 14.57 -8.79 11.14
C LEU A 62 15.87 -8.47 10.37
N GLN A 63 15.81 -7.65 9.32
CA GLN A 63 17.02 -7.19 8.63
C GLN A 63 17.96 -6.42 9.56
N PHE A 64 17.40 -5.60 10.46
CA PHE A 64 18.18 -4.88 11.46
C PHE A 64 18.87 -5.85 12.43
N VAL A 65 18.12 -6.78 13.04
CA VAL A 65 18.64 -7.75 14.01
C VAL A 65 19.70 -8.67 13.38
N LEU A 66 19.52 -9.09 12.13
CA LEU A 66 20.46 -9.95 11.41
C LEU A 66 21.70 -9.21 10.86
N GLY A 67 21.85 -7.91 11.10
CA GLY A 67 22.96 -7.12 10.55
C GLY A 67 22.91 -6.97 9.02
N LEU A 68 21.75 -7.24 8.40
CA LEU A 68 21.52 -7.11 6.96
C LEU A 68 21.00 -5.71 6.57
N SER A 69 21.05 -4.76 7.51
CA SER A 69 20.60 -3.40 7.29
C SER A 69 21.37 -2.75 6.15
N LYS A 70 20.64 -2.30 5.13
CA LYS A 70 21.15 -1.51 4.01
C LYS A 70 20.42 -0.18 4.01
N GLU A 71 21.00 0.84 3.39
CA GLU A 71 20.27 2.09 3.15
C GLU A 71 19.04 1.80 2.28
N VAL A 72 17.86 1.97 2.87
CA VAL A 72 16.58 1.71 2.20
C VAL A 72 15.85 3.03 2.01
N TYR A 73 15.55 3.38 0.76
CA TYR A 73 14.71 4.54 0.46
C TYR A 73 13.27 4.31 0.97
N PRO A 74 12.57 5.37 1.43
CA PRO A 74 11.19 5.28 1.93
C PRO A 74 10.22 4.56 0.98
N ILE A 75 10.43 4.68 -0.33
CA ILE A 75 9.61 4.02 -1.34
C ILE A 75 9.67 2.49 -1.29
N SER A 76 10.76 1.92 -0.77
CA SER A 76 10.89 0.47 -0.61
C SER A 76 9.95 -0.02 0.51
N PHE A 77 9.80 0.75 1.58
CA PHE A 77 8.85 0.44 2.65
C PHE A 77 7.43 0.39 2.09
N VAL A 78 7.06 1.39 1.30
CA VAL A 78 5.75 1.45 0.64
C VAL A 78 5.50 0.23 -0.24
N LYS A 79 6.49 -0.19 -1.03
CA LYS A 79 6.37 -1.40 -1.89
C LYS A 79 6.14 -2.66 -1.08
N ILE A 80 6.95 -2.87 -0.03
CA ILE A 80 6.87 -4.07 0.81
C ILE A 80 5.57 -4.07 1.60
N TYR A 81 5.14 -2.91 2.10
CA TYR A 81 3.84 -2.76 2.75
C TYR A 81 2.69 -3.15 1.83
N ILE A 82 2.61 -2.59 0.62
CA ILE A 82 1.53 -2.91 -0.33
C ILE A 82 1.59 -4.39 -0.73
N PHE A 83 2.77 -4.95 -0.94
CA PHE A 83 2.94 -6.36 -1.26
C PHE A 83 2.41 -7.27 -0.13
N ASN A 84 2.85 -7.03 1.10
CA ASN A 84 2.37 -7.73 2.28
C ASN A 84 0.86 -7.57 2.45
N MET A 85 0.32 -6.37 2.23
CA MET A 85 -1.11 -6.09 2.29
C MET A 85 -1.91 -6.90 1.27
N CYS A 86 -1.41 -7.06 0.04
CA CYS A 86 -2.08 -7.87 -0.97
C CYS A 86 -2.08 -9.36 -0.59
N ILE A 87 -0.96 -9.91 -0.11
CA ILE A 87 -0.87 -11.32 0.30
C ILE A 87 -1.76 -11.59 1.52
N VAL A 88 -1.60 -10.78 2.56
CA VAL A 88 -2.39 -10.91 3.80
C VAL A 88 -3.87 -10.70 3.50
N GLY A 89 -4.21 -9.73 2.66
CA GLY A 89 -5.58 -9.46 2.24
C GLY A 89 -6.20 -10.65 1.53
N LEU A 90 -5.47 -11.30 0.61
CA LEU A 90 -5.96 -12.52 -0.06
C LEU A 90 -6.28 -13.63 0.95
N VAL A 91 -5.38 -13.86 1.91
CA VAL A 91 -5.58 -14.88 2.95
C VAL A 91 -6.80 -14.52 3.81
N ILE A 92 -6.86 -13.30 4.34
CA ILE A 92 -7.93 -12.87 5.25
C ILE A 92 -9.29 -12.88 4.53
N PHE A 93 -9.36 -12.33 3.32
CA PHE A 93 -10.61 -12.23 2.55
C PHE A 93 -11.14 -13.63 2.22
N TYR A 94 -10.24 -14.58 1.94
CA TYR A 94 -10.61 -15.97 1.75
C TYR A 94 -11.09 -16.62 3.05
N THR A 95 -10.37 -16.43 4.17
CA THR A 95 -10.72 -17.04 5.46
C THR A 95 -12.01 -16.50 6.09
N LEU A 96 -12.34 -15.24 5.83
CA LEU A 96 -13.52 -14.56 6.36
C LEU A 96 -14.69 -14.53 5.37
N ASP A 97 -14.59 -15.27 4.26
CA ASP A 97 -15.60 -15.33 3.20
C ASP A 97 -16.06 -13.93 2.73
N ALA A 98 -15.09 -13.05 2.49
CA ALA A 98 -15.36 -11.68 2.07
C ALA A 98 -16.03 -11.64 0.68
N PRO A 99 -16.94 -10.69 0.43
CA PRO A 99 -17.59 -10.54 -0.88
C PRO A 99 -16.57 -10.46 -2.03
N LYS A 100 -16.89 -11.08 -3.17
CA LYS A 100 -15.98 -11.12 -4.34
C LYS A 100 -15.54 -9.74 -4.82
N GLU A 101 -16.40 -8.73 -4.64
CA GLU A 101 -16.13 -7.33 -4.98
C GLU A 101 -14.96 -6.74 -4.18
N GLU A 102 -14.72 -7.22 -2.96
CA GLU A 102 -13.62 -6.77 -2.10
C GLU A 102 -12.24 -7.06 -2.73
N TYR A 103 -12.14 -8.13 -3.52
CA TYR A 103 -10.89 -8.50 -4.18
C TYR A 103 -10.44 -7.47 -5.24
N LEU A 104 -11.36 -6.63 -5.73
CA LEU A 104 -11.01 -5.51 -6.61
C LEU A 104 -10.13 -4.49 -5.90
N VAL A 105 -10.28 -4.33 -4.58
CA VAL A 105 -9.41 -3.48 -3.77
C VAL A 105 -7.98 -4.00 -3.81
N LEU A 106 -7.78 -5.32 -3.64
CA LEU A 106 -6.46 -5.94 -3.71
C LEU A 106 -5.86 -5.82 -5.12
N ALA A 107 -6.67 -6.03 -6.16
CA ALA A 107 -6.24 -5.87 -7.55
C ALA A 107 -5.78 -4.43 -7.86
N PHE A 108 -6.52 -3.42 -7.37
CA PHE A 108 -6.14 -2.01 -7.50
C PHE A 108 -4.77 -1.74 -6.87
N TRP A 109 -4.56 -2.20 -5.63
CA TRP A 109 -3.29 -2.01 -4.92
C TRP A 109 -2.13 -2.75 -5.57
N LEU A 110 -2.37 -3.94 -6.12
CA LEU A 110 -1.37 -4.69 -6.89
C LEU A 110 -0.99 -3.97 -8.19
N ALA A 111 -1.97 -3.40 -8.91
CA ALA A 111 -1.71 -2.57 -10.08
C ALA A 111 -0.90 -1.32 -9.72
N PHE A 112 -1.23 -0.67 -8.60
CA PHE A 112 -0.46 0.47 -8.10
C PHE A 112 0.98 0.09 -7.73
N LEU A 113 1.18 -1.06 -7.06
CA LEU A 113 2.51 -1.61 -6.77
C LEU A 113 3.31 -1.83 -8.06
N PHE A 114 2.67 -2.36 -9.10
CA PHE A 114 3.31 -2.56 -10.40
C PHE A 114 3.76 -1.23 -11.03
N ILE A 115 2.90 -0.20 -11.01
CA ILE A 115 3.22 1.14 -11.49
C ILE A 115 4.42 1.74 -10.74
N ILE A 116 4.43 1.66 -9.40
CA ILE A 116 5.56 2.15 -8.59
C ILE A 116 6.85 1.42 -8.96
N ASN A 117 6.78 0.10 -9.13
CA ASN A 117 7.96 -0.69 -9.49
C ASN A 117 8.56 -0.24 -10.83
N ILE A 118 7.74 -0.02 -11.85
CA ILE A 118 8.21 0.52 -13.14
C ILE A 118 8.79 1.93 -12.96
N ALA A 119 8.11 2.82 -12.23
CA ALA A 119 8.53 4.21 -12.05
C ALA A 119 9.90 4.31 -11.36
N THR A 120 10.13 3.48 -10.34
CA THR A 120 11.32 3.50 -9.48
C THR A 120 12.51 2.75 -10.07
N THR A 121 12.29 1.70 -10.86
CA THR A 121 13.36 0.91 -11.50
C THR A 121 14.29 1.79 -12.34
N SER A 122 13.74 2.82 -13.00
CA SER A 122 14.51 3.75 -13.83
C SER A 122 15.35 4.79 -13.06
N ARG A 123 15.11 4.94 -11.75
CA ARG A 123 15.82 5.89 -10.87
C ARG A 123 17.02 5.22 -10.21
N TYR A 124 16.86 4.01 -9.69
CA TYR A 124 17.96 3.20 -9.14
C TYR A 124 19.08 3.01 -10.16
N ARG A 125 18.76 2.62 -11.40
CA ARG A 125 19.78 2.40 -12.44
C ARG A 125 20.59 3.65 -12.83
N ARG A 126 20.09 4.86 -12.55
CA ARG A 126 20.79 6.12 -12.88
C ARG A 126 21.57 6.70 -11.70
N LEU A 127 21.10 6.49 -10.48
CA LEU A 127 21.79 6.93 -9.27
C LEU A 127 23.06 6.10 -9.05
N PHE A 128 22.94 4.77 -9.15
CA PHE A 128 24.05 3.81 -9.01
C PHE A 128 24.98 3.75 -10.22
N LYS A 129 24.71 4.51 -11.30
CA LYS A 129 25.64 4.68 -12.42
C LYS A 129 26.46 5.97 -12.31
N LYS A 130 26.17 6.78 -11.28
CA LYS A 130 26.85 8.05 -10.97
C LYS A 130 27.67 7.98 -9.67
N MET A 131 27.67 6.83 -9.00
CA MET A 131 28.61 6.48 -7.91
C MET A 131 29.66 5.54 -8.47
#